data_AF-A0A845Y761-F1
#
_entry.id   AF-A0A845Y761-F1
#
_cell.length_a   1.000
_cell.length_b   1.000
_cell.length_c   1.000
_cell.angle_alpha   90.00
_cell.angle_beta   90.00
_cell.angle_gamma   90.00
#
_symmetry.space_group_name_H-M   'P 1'
#
loop_
_entity.id
_entity.type
_entity.pdbx_description
1 polymer ?
#
loop_
_entity_poly.entity_id
_entity_poly.type
_entity_poly.pdbx_seq_one_letter_code
_entity_poly.pdbx_strand_id
1 'polypeptide(L)'
;MPTRKASLLKRQKGKCPWCYLHFREEDTLEGKDEYKNLQVLHGHCHDEKTASDMEDIRKRQSTQRLKLINQELDQLVWYWKDDILVASC
;
A
#
# COMPACT_ATOMS: atom_id res chain seq x y z
N MET A 1 4.13 -2.83 -33.67
CA MET A 1 4.35 -2.32 -32.29
C MET A 1 3.86 -3.39 -31.34
N PRO A 2 4.70 -3.99 -30.45
CA PRO A 2 4.17 -4.88 -29.43
C PRO A 2 3.23 -4.06 -28.55
N THR A 3 2.05 -4.59 -28.25
CA THR A 3 1.11 -4.00 -27.32
C THR A 3 1.82 -3.74 -25.98
N ARG A 4 1.54 -2.62 -25.29
CA ARG A 4 2.20 -2.27 -24.00
C ARG A 4 2.22 -3.46 -23.02
N LYS A 5 1.15 -4.27 -23.03
CA LYS A 5 1.04 -5.53 -22.27
C LYS A 5 2.12 -6.57 -22.64
N ALA A 6 2.43 -6.76 -23.92
CA ALA A 6 3.48 -7.69 -24.37
C ALA A 6 4.88 -7.25 -23.88
N SER A 7 5.19 -5.95 -23.92
CA SER A 7 6.44 -5.40 -23.37
C SER A 7 6.54 -5.61 -21.85
N LEU A 8 5.42 -5.45 -21.14
CA LEU A 8 5.35 -5.68 -19.69
C LEU A 8 5.45 -7.17 -19.32
N LEU A 9 4.82 -8.06 -20.10
CA LEU A 9 4.94 -9.50 -19.94
C LEU A 9 6.39 -9.93 -20.15
N LYS A 10 7.08 -9.41 -21.18
CA LYS A 10 8.51 -9.67 -21.39
C LYS A 10 9.35 -9.20 -20.19
N ARG A 11 9.07 -8.01 -19.66
CA ARG A 11 9.77 -7.47 -18.47
C ARG A 11 9.53 -8.32 -17.22
N GLN A 12 8.32 -8.83 -17.04
CA GLN A 12 7.92 -9.69 -15.93
C GLN A 12 8.22 -11.18 -16.18
N LYS A 13 8.90 -11.52 -17.29
CA LYS A 13 9.24 -12.89 -17.69
C LYS A 13 8.00 -13.81 -17.78
N GLY A 14 6.86 -13.24 -18.17
CA GLY A 14 5.59 -13.97 -18.27
C GLY A 14 5.02 -14.41 -16.92
N LYS A 15 5.47 -13.84 -15.80
CA LYS A 15 5.01 -14.18 -14.45
C LYS A 15 4.28 -13.02 -13.78
N CYS A 16 3.24 -13.33 -13.02
CA CYS A 16 2.58 -12.37 -12.15
C CYS A 16 3.51 -12.00 -10.98
N PRO A 17 3.81 -10.71 -10.72
CA PRO A 17 4.66 -10.30 -9.60
C PRO A 17 4.00 -10.46 -8.22
N TRP A 18 2.69 -10.72 -8.16
CA TRP A 18 1.96 -10.95 -6.91
C TRP A 18 1.97 -12.42 -6.48
N CYS A 19 1.57 -13.34 -7.36
CA CYS A 19 1.50 -14.78 -7.04
C CYS A 19 2.65 -15.61 -7.62
N TYR A 20 3.54 -15.01 -8.42
CA TYR A 20 4.72 -15.63 -9.05
C TYR A 20 4.43 -16.77 -10.06
N LEU A 21 3.15 -17.01 -10.39
CA LEU A 21 2.72 -17.96 -11.40
C LEU A 21 2.82 -17.36 -12.81
N HIS A 22 2.93 -18.23 -13.82
CA HIS A 22 2.94 -17.81 -15.22
C HIS A 22 1.52 -17.45 -15.69
N PHE A 23 1.42 -16.43 -16.53
CA PHE A 23 0.20 -16.10 -17.24
C PHE A 23 -0.14 -17.15 -18.29
N ARG A 24 -1.42 -17.50 -18.38
CA ARG A 24 -2.02 -18.35 -19.41
C ARG A 24 -2.86 -17.50 -20.37
N GLU A 25 -3.19 -18.05 -21.52
CA GLU A 25 -3.98 -17.35 -22.54
C GLU A 25 -5.41 -17.02 -22.06
N GLU A 26 -5.94 -17.80 -21.11
CA GLU A 26 -7.25 -17.59 -20.47
C GLU A 26 -7.23 -16.56 -19.33
N ASP A 27 -6.05 -16.11 -18.90
CA ASP A 27 -5.94 -15.20 -17.76
C ASP A 27 -6.31 -13.77 -18.13
N THR A 28 -7.16 -13.15 -17.30
CA THR A 28 -7.48 -11.73 -17.43
C THR A 28 -6.30 -10.89 -16.95
N LEU A 29 -5.69 -10.15 -17.87
CA LEU A 29 -4.53 -9.30 -17.64
C LEU A 29 -4.96 -7.86 -17.36
N GLU A 30 -4.97 -7.49 -16.09
CA GLU A 30 -5.22 -6.12 -15.63
C GLU A 30 -3.90 -5.41 -15.31
N GLY A 31 -3.83 -4.11 -15.60
CA GLY A 31 -2.67 -3.29 -15.32
C GLY A 31 -3.05 -1.87 -14.97
N LYS A 32 -2.30 -1.23 -14.06
CA LYS A 32 -2.49 0.18 -13.71
C LYS A 32 -1.79 1.06 -14.75
N ASP A 33 -2.56 1.95 -15.39
CA ASP A 33 -2.12 2.81 -16.51
C ASP A 33 -1.26 4.02 -16.11
N GLU A 34 -0.81 4.08 -14.85
CA GLU A 34 0.19 5.06 -14.46
C GLU A 34 1.58 4.56 -14.86
N TYR A 35 2.29 5.32 -15.70
CA TYR A 35 3.60 4.95 -16.27
C TYR A 35 4.63 4.45 -15.24
N LYS A 36 4.48 4.83 -13.96
CA LYS A 36 5.32 4.40 -12.83
C LYS A 36 4.89 3.08 -12.17
N ASN A 37 3.64 2.66 -12.34
CA ASN A 37 3.02 1.48 -11.71
C ASN A 37 2.59 0.42 -12.72
N LEU A 38 3.21 0.40 -13.91
CA LEU A 38 2.91 -0.58 -14.95
C LEU A 38 3.33 -1.99 -14.51
N GLN A 39 2.39 -2.74 -13.96
CA GLN A 39 2.50 -4.17 -13.66
C GLN A 39 1.32 -4.87 -14.31
N VAL A 40 1.53 -6.11 -14.74
CA VAL A 40 0.43 -6.96 -15.23
C VAL A 40 0.18 -7.97 -14.13
N LEU A 41 -1.07 -8.13 -13.73
CA LEU A 41 -1.50 -9.07 -12.70
C LEU A 41 -2.61 -9.95 -13.26
N HIS A 42 -2.81 -11.13 -12.64
CA HIS A 42 -4.07 -11.85 -12.82
C HIS A 42 -5.21 -11.03 -12.21
N GLY A 43 -6.43 -11.18 -12.71
CA GLY A 43 -7.62 -10.51 -12.13
C GLY A 43 -7.73 -10.70 -10.61
N HIS A 44 -7.67 -11.95 -10.12
CA HIS A 44 -7.73 -12.20 -8.66
C HIS A 44 -6.57 -11.56 -7.89
N CYS A 45 -5.35 -11.57 -8.46
CA CYS A 45 -4.19 -10.91 -7.86
C CYS A 45 -4.36 -9.39 -7.81
N HIS A 46 -5.06 -8.81 -8.77
CA HIS A 46 -5.33 -7.38 -8.82
C HIS A 46 -6.30 -6.96 -7.69
N ASP A 47 -7.34 -7.75 -7.45
CA ASP A 47 -8.29 -7.52 -6.36
C ASP A 47 -7.62 -7.63 -4.99
N GLU A 48 -6.86 -8.71 -4.77
CA GLU A 48 -6.08 -8.91 -3.54
C GLU A 48 -5.09 -7.77 -3.30
N LYS A 49 -4.36 -7.36 -4.35
CA LYS A 49 -3.42 -6.25 -4.25
C LYS A 49 -4.14 -4.95 -3.93
N THR A 50 -5.29 -4.69 -4.53
CA THR A 50 -6.07 -3.48 -4.27
C THR A 50 -6.57 -3.43 -2.83
N ALA A 51 -7.05 -4.56 -2.30
CA ALA A 51 -7.43 -4.68 -0.88
C ALA A 51 -6.24 -4.39 0.05
N SER A 52 -5.08 -4.98 -0.22
CA SER A 52 -3.85 -4.77 0.54
C SER A 52 -3.36 -3.32 0.47
N ASP A 53 -3.33 -2.72 -0.72
CA ASP A 53 -2.95 -1.32 -0.94
C ASP A 53 -3.85 -0.38 -0.10
N MET A 54 -5.17 -0.65 -0.04
CA MET A 54 -6.11 0.13 0.76
C MET A 54 -5.86 0.02 2.27
N GLU A 55 -5.54 -1.19 2.77
CA GLU A 55 -5.19 -1.39 4.17
C GLU A 55 -3.93 -0.61 4.55
N ASP A 56 -2.90 -0.66 3.70
CA ASP A 56 -1.66 0.08 3.90
C ASP A 56 -1.87 1.60 3.90
N ILE A 57 -2.71 2.12 3.01
CA ILE A 57 -3.08 3.55 2.99
C ILE A 57 -3.73 3.94 4.32
N ARG A 58 -4.69 3.15 4.81
CA ARG A 58 -5.37 3.41 6.10
C ARG A 58 -4.39 3.37 7.27
N LYS A 59 -3.50 2.37 7.31
CA LYS A 59 -2.44 2.28 8.33
C LYS A 59 -1.51 3.49 8.29
N ARG A 60 -1.06 3.91 7.11
CA ARG A 60 -0.19 5.10 6.95
C ARG A 60 -0.87 6.37 7.45
N GLN A 61 -2.14 6.57 7.13
CA GLN A 61 -2.91 7.72 7.61
C GLN A 61 -3.06 7.70 9.13
N SER A 62 -3.38 6.55 9.72
CA SER A 62 -3.46 6.37 11.18
C SER A 62 -2.12 6.68 11.85
N THR A 63 -1.03 6.10 11.36
CA THR A 63 0.32 6.35 11.88
C THR A 63 0.74 7.80 11.76
N GLN A 64 0.44 8.47 10.64
CA GLN A 64 0.72 9.90 10.49
C GLN A 64 -0.06 10.75 11.50
N ARG A 65 -1.34 10.43 11.72
CA ARG A 65 -2.16 11.11 12.72
C ARG A 65 -1.60 10.89 14.14
N LEU A 66 -1.22 9.67 14.49
CA LEU A 66 -0.61 9.36 15.79
C LEU A 66 0.71 10.10 16.00
N LYS A 67 1.53 10.22 14.96
CA LYS A 67 2.77 11.02 15.01
C LYS A 67 2.49 12.49 15.34
N LEU A 68 1.48 13.07 14.69
CA LEU A 68 1.07 14.45 14.98
C LEU A 68 0.56 14.58 16.43
N ILE A 69 -0.29 13.67 16.88
CA ILE A 69 -0.79 13.68 18.27
C ILE A 69 0.37 13.58 19.26
N ASN A 70 1.31 12.66 19.06
CA ASN A 70 2.47 12.53 19.95
C ASN A 70 3.32 13.81 19.97
N GLN A 71 3.53 14.43 18.81
CA GLN A 71 4.25 15.70 18.72
C GLN A 71 3.55 16.84 19.49
N GLU A 72 2.22 16.86 19.53
CA GLU A 72 1.46 17.83 20.33
C GLU A 72 1.54 17.50 21.83
N LEU A 73 1.46 16.21 22.19
CA LEU A 73 1.55 15.77 23.60
C LEU A 73 2.94 16.03 24.20
N ASP A 74 4.00 15.94 23.38
CA ASP A 74 5.39 16.25 23.79
C ASP A 74 5.58 17.73 24.15
N GLN A 75 4.68 18.62 23.70
CA GLN A 75 4.74 20.05 24.03
C GLN A 75 4.06 20.38 25.36
N LEU A 76 3.29 19.45 25.93
CA LEU A 76 2.60 19.66 27.20
C LEU A 76 3.55 19.49 28.38
N VAL A 77 3.34 20.28 29.43
CA VAL A 77 4.02 20.08 30.70
C VAL A 77 3.24 19.04 31.49
N TRP A 78 3.88 17.92 31.80
CA TRP A 78 3.31 16.82 32.57
C TRP A 78 3.76 16.88 34.02
N TYR A 79 2.85 16.63 34.95
CA TYR A 79 3.16 16.55 36.38
C TYR A 79 2.35 15.42 37.04
N TRP A 80 2.85 14.94 38.18
CA TRP A 80 2.17 13.91 38.96
C TRP A 80 1.23 14.55 39.97
N LYS A 81 -0.01 14.06 40.05
CA LYS A 81 -1.00 14.42 41.05
C LYS A 81 -1.69 13.17 41.53
N ASP A 82 -1.61 12.88 42.83
CA ASP A 82 -2.25 11.71 43.45
C ASP A 82 -1.93 10.41 42.69
N ASP A 83 -0.64 10.19 42.38
CA ASP A 83 -0.13 9.04 41.60
C ASP A 83 -0.68 8.92 40.15
N ILE A 84 -1.23 10.02 39.61
CA ILE A 84 -1.72 10.12 38.23
C ILE A 84 -0.87 11.14 37.46
N LEU A 85 -0.43 10.79 36.26
CA LEU A 85 0.24 11.73 35.35
C LEU A 85 -0.81 12.61 34.66
N VAL A 86 -0.72 13.92 34.88
CA VAL A 86 -1.67 14.92 34.38
C VAL A 86 -0.91 15.95 33.55
N ALA A 87 -1.47 16.34 32.40
CA ALA A 87 -0.96 17.46 31.62
C ALA A 87 -1.51 18.78 32.19
N SER A 88 -0.66 19.79 32.33
CA SER A 88 -1.13 21.16 32.55
C SER A 88 -1.64 21.72 31.23
N CYS A 89 -2.92 22.05 31.19
CA CYS A 89 -3.53 22.82 30.09
C CYS A 89 -3.21 24.30 30.20
#